data_AF-A0A8X8GXJ0-F1
#
_entry.id   AF-A0A8X8GXJ0-F1
#
_cell.length_a   1.000
_cell.length_b   1.000
_cell.length_c   1.000
_cell.angle_alpha   90.00
_cell.angle_beta   90.00
_cell.angle_gamma   90.00
#
_symmetry.space_group_name_H-M   'P 1'
#
loop_
_entity.id
_entity.type
_entity.pdbx_description
1 polymer ?
#
loop_
_entity_poly.entity_id
_entity_poly.type
_entity_poly.pdbx_seq_one_letter_code
_entity_poly.pdbx_strand_id
1 'polypeptide(L)'
;MRLATVLALLPGIAIGGAADLLTAQCAAFWLGRDDYAARSAYLDRTPGDLLLARDFRDAAVRLNNGAAAPVDAFIAAERHNMALLTEAMILGDRQSRDLHDRLAARCAGPAKPQP
;
A
#
# COMPACT_ATOMS: atom_id res chain seq x y z
N MET A 1 -27.13 -28.40 29.00
CA MET A 1 -25.75 -27.93 28.75
C MET A 1 -25.82 -26.88 27.66
N ARG A 2 -25.62 -25.60 27.98
CA ARG A 2 -25.60 -24.50 26.99
C ARG A 2 -24.16 -24.35 26.52
N LEU A 3 -23.89 -24.66 25.26
CA LEU A 3 -22.61 -24.31 24.62
C LEU A 3 -22.56 -22.78 24.49
N ALA A 4 -21.63 -22.16 25.21
CA ALA A 4 -21.25 -20.77 25.01
C ALA A 4 -20.38 -20.69 23.75
N THR A 5 -20.94 -20.18 22.67
CA THR A 5 -20.17 -19.81 21.48
C THR A 5 -19.28 -18.61 21.83
N VAL A 6 -17.99 -18.87 22.06
CA VAL A 6 -16.99 -17.81 22.15
C VAL A 6 -16.79 -17.26 20.75
N LEU A 7 -17.44 -16.12 20.47
CA LEU A 7 -17.17 -15.32 19.28
C LEU A 7 -15.77 -14.72 19.45
N ALA A 8 -14.78 -15.34 18.81
CA ALA A 8 -13.43 -14.81 18.77
C ALA A 8 -13.45 -13.44 18.07
N LEU A 9 -13.26 -12.37 18.84
CA LEU A 9 -12.86 -11.08 18.32
C LEU A 9 -11.50 -11.25 17.65
N LEU A 10 -11.48 -11.44 16.33
CA LEU A 10 -10.30 -11.11 15.54
C LEU A 10 -10.10 -9.59 15.72
N PRO A 11 -8.95 -9.12 16.21
CA PRO A 11 -8.65 -7.70 16.22
C PRO A 11 -8.55 -7.25 14.75
N GLY A 12 -9.68 -6.81 14.21
CA GLY A 12 -9.73 -6.11 12.94
C GLY A 12 -8.87 -4.88 13.09
N ILE A 13 -7.79 -4.83 12.33
CA ILE A 13 -6.93 -3.66 12.19
C ILE A 13 -7.82 -2.57 11.58
N ALA A 14 -8.49 -1.79 12.43
CA ALA A 14 -9.40 -0.75 12.00
C ALA A 14 -8.56 0.43 11.52
N ILE A 15 -8.25 0.41 10.23
CA ILE A 15 -7.83 1.60 9.51
C ILE A 15 -9.13 2.29 9.10
N GLY A 16 -9.31 3.53 9.53
CA GLY A 16 -10.49 4.32 9.17
C GLY A 16 -10.65 4.44 7.65
N GLY A 17 -11.87 4.66 7.17
CA GLY A 17 -12.20 5.17 5.82
C GLY A 17 -11.58 4.52 4.55
N ALA A 18 -12.32 4.57 3.43
CA ALA A 18 -11.76 4.20 2.13
C ALA A 18 -10.55 5.07 1.71
N ALA A 19 -10.49 6.32 2.19
CA ALA A 19 -9.40 7.25 1.91
C ALA A 19 -8.09 6.88 2.63
N ASP A 20 -8.16 6.44 3.89
CA ASP A 20 -6.98 6.06 4.65
C ASP A 20 -6.39 4.76 4.10
N LEU A 21 -7.25 3.83 3.68
CA LEU A 21 -6.85 2.58 3.01
C LEU A 21 -6.14 2.84 1.67
N LEU A 22 -6.67 3.73 0.83
CA LEU A 22 -6.01 4.08 -0.45
C LEU A 22 -4.66 4.77 -0.21
N THR A 23 -4.58 5.66 0.78
CA THR A 23 -3.35 6.37 1.10
C THR A 23 -2.27 5.40 1.60
N ALA A 24 -2.64 4.46 2.47
CA ALA A 24 -1.74 3.39 2.91
C ALA A 24 -1.37 2.44 1.76
N GLN A 25 -2.30 2.15 0.85
CA GLN A 25 -2.03 1.33 -0.34
C GLN A 25 -1.00 1.99 -1.26
N CYS A 26 -1.02 3.32 -1.42
CA CYS A 26 0.00 4.02 -2.18
C CYS A 26 1.39 3.93 -1.53
N ALA A 27 1.48 3.92 -0.20
CA ALA A 27 2.75 3.64 0.47
C ALA A 27 3.26 2.23 0.17
N ALA A 28 2.36 1.23 0.24
CA ALA A 28 2.68 -0.15 -0.12
C ALA A 28 3.10 -0.30 -1.59
N PHE A 29 2.46 0.46 -2.50
CA PHE A 29 2.77 0.46 -3.94
C PHE A 29 4.21 0.85 -4.19
N TRP A 30 4.64 1.99 -3.65
CA TRP A 30 6.00 2.49 -3.85
C TRP A 30 7.05 1.62 -3.15
N LEU A 31 6.75 1.06 -1.97
CA LEU A 31 7.64 0.08 -1.32
C LEU A 31 7.78 -1.22 -2.11
N GLY A 32 6.67 -1.75 -2.64
CA GLY A 32 6.71 -2.98 -3.45
C GLY A 32 7.45 -2.79 -4.77
N ARG A 33 7.31 -1.61 -5.39
CA ARG A 33 8.08 -1.23 -6.57
C ARG A 33 9.59 -1.15 -6.27
N ASP A 34 9.96 -0.53 -5.15
CA ASP A 34 11.36 -0.48 -4.68
C ASP A 34 11.93 -1.88 -4.38
N ASP A 35 11.13 -2.77 -3.76
CA ASP A 35 11.51 -4.17 -3.54
C ASP A 35 11.79 -4.91 -4.83
N TYR A 36 10.94 -4.71 -5.84
CA TYR A 36 11.16 -5.29 -7.16
C TYR A 36 12.44 -4.75 -7.80
N ALA A 37 12.63 -3.42 -7.77
CA ALA A 37 13.82 -2.77 -8.32
C ALA A 37 15.12 -3.24 -7.63
N ALA A 38 15.07 -3.52 -6.32
CA ALA A 38 16.22 -4.02 -5.58
C ALA A 38 16.66 -5.45 -5.97
N ARG A 39 15.77 -6.26 -6.58
CA ARG A 39 16.04 -7.66 -6.94
C ARG A 39 16.03 -7.94 -8.44
N SER A 40 15.74 -6.95 -9.28
CA SER A 40 15.53 -7.11 -10.72
C SER A 40 16.43 -6.19 -11.51
N ALA A 41 16.95 -6.68 -12.64
CA ALA A 41 17.71 -5.87 -13.59
C ALA A 41 16.80 -5.07 -14.56
N TYR A 42 15.49 -5.28 -14.52
CA TYR A 42 14.54 -4.64 -15.43
C TYR A 42 14.03 -3.28 -14.94
N LEU A 43 14.32 -2.92 -13.69
CA LEU A 43 13.87 -1.67 -13.10
C LEU A 43 14.95 -1.09 -12.21
N ASP A 44 15.38 0.12 -12.53
CA ASP A 44 16.35 0.85 -11.72
C ASP A 44 15.70 1.30 -10.41
N ARG A 45 16.46 1.13 -9.32
CA ARG A 45 16.06 1.65 -8.02
C ARG A 45 16.20 3.16 -8.00
N THR A 46 15.15 3.86 -7.57
CA THR A 46 15.17 5.32 -7.46
C THR A 46 14.91 5.74 -6.01
N PRO A 47 15.63 6.76 -5.48
CA PRO A 47 15.30 7.31 -4.16
C PRO A 47 13.87 7.86 -4.07
N GLY A 48 13.28 8.25 -5.21
CA GLY A 48 11.93 8.80 -5.28
C GLY A 48 10.85 7.83 -4.80
N ASP A 49 10.99 6.54 -5.07
CA ASP A 49 10.02 5.52 -4.63
C ASP A 49 9.93 5.49 -3.09
N LEU A 50 11.08 5.51 -2.40
CA LEU A 50 11.12 5.53 -0.93
C LEU A 50 10.61 6.85 -0.33
N LEU A 51 10.84 7.98 -1.01
CA LEU A 51 10.30 9.28 -0.59
C LEU A 51 8.77 9.30 -0.69
N LEU A 52 8.21 8.86 -1.82
CA LEU A 52 6.77 8.77 -2.01
C LEU A 52 6.12 7.80 -1.02
N ALA A 53 6.73 6.62 -0.82
CA ALA A 53 6.27 5.65 0.16
C ALA A 53 6.14 6.28 1.57
N ARG A 54 7.16 7.03 1.99
CA ARG A 54 7.16 7.72 3.27
C ARG A 54 6.07 8.79 3.35
N ASP A 55 5.94 9.63 2.33
CA ASP A 55 4.94 10.70 2.31
C ASP A 55 3.51 10.17 2.41
N PHE A 56 3.21 9.09 1.69
CA PHE A 56 1.91 8.41 1.76
C PHE A 56 1.70 7.74 3.11
N ARG A 57 2.72 7.08 3.67
CA ARG A 57 2.63 6.47 5.00
C ARG A 57 2.30 7.54 6.04
N ASP A 58 3.02 8.65 6.04
CA ASP A 58 2.79 9.74 6.99
C ASP A 58 1.41 10.39 6.79
N ALA A 59 0.92 10.48 5.56
CA ALA A 59 -0.45 10.91 5.28
C ALA A 59 -1.51 9.93 5.81
N ALA A 60 -1.33 8.64 5.60
CA ALA A 60 -2.22 7.60 6.12
C ALA A 60 -2.26 7.60 7.65
N VAL A 61 -1.12 7.79 8.32
CA VAL A 61 -1.08 7.95 9.78
C VAL A 61 -1.87 9.17 10.24
N ARG A 62 -1.76 10.32 9.55
CA ARG A 62 -2.54 11.52 9.89
C ARG A 62 -4.04 11.30 9.72
N LEU A 63 -4.45 10.67 8.61
CA LEU A 63 -5.86 10.35 8.36
C LEU A 63 -6.43 9.37 9.39
N ASN A 64 -5.62 8.41 9.82
CA ASN A 64 -5.98 7.43 10.83
C ASN A 64 -5.79 7.95 12.27
N ASN A 65 -6.00 9.24 12.52
CA ASN A 65 -5.90 9.90 13.84
C ASN A 65 -4.58 9.65 14.60
N GLY A 66 -3.47 9.52 13.87
CA GLY A 66 -2.15 9.25 14.44
C GLY A 66 -1.88 7.78 14.76
N ALA A 67 -2.80 6.86 14.48
CA ALA A 67 -2.61 5.44 14.75
C ALA A 67 -1.68 4.80 13.68
N ALA A 68 -0.38 4.84 13.96
CA ALA A 68 0.67 4.34 13.07
C ALA A 68 0.71 2.81 12.94
N ALA A 69 0.61 2.08 14.05
CA ALA A 69 0.69 0.62 14.06
C ALA A 69 -0.27 -0.08 13.06
N PRO A 70 -1.58 0.25 13.01
CA PRO A 70 -2.47 -0.36 12.04
C PRO A 70 -2.14 0.00 10.58
N VAL A 71 -1.71 1.24 10.32
CA VAL A 71 -1.26 1.68 8.98
C VAL A 71 -0.03 0.89 8.53
N ASP A 72 0.98 0.78 9.39
CA ASP A 72 2.22 0.05 9.09
C ASP A 72 1.94 -1.45 8.86
N ALA A 73 1.00 -2.05 9.62
CA ALA A 73 0.59 -3.43 9.43
C ALA A 73 -0.07 -3.69 8.07
N PHE A 74 -0.95 -2.78 7.61
CA PHE A 74 -1.56 -2.89 6.29
C PHE A 74 -0.56 -2.67 5.16
N ILE A 75 0.33 -1.67 5.31
CA ILE A 75 1.41 -1.45 4.33
C ILE A 75 2.26 -2.72 4.20
N ALA A 76 2.63 -3.34 5.31
CA ALA A 76 3.40 -4.58 5.30
C ALA A 76 2.64 -5.74 4.63
N ALA A 77 1.34 -5.86 4.86
CA ALA A 77 0.51 -6.89 4.23
C ALA A 77 0.41 -6.72 2.71
N GLU A 78 0.30 -5.48 2.21
CA GLU A 78 0.14 -5.22 0.77
C GLU A 78 1.45 -5.10 0.00
N ARG A 79 2.56 -4.75 0.66
CA ARG A 79 3.87 -4.52 0.02
C ARG A 79 4.29 -5.66 -0.91
N HIS A 80 4.09 -6.92 -0.49
CA HIS A 80 4.42 -8.08 -1.32
C HIS A 80 3.57 -8.14 -2.60
N ASN A 81 2.26 -7.92 -2.48
CA ASN A 81 1.34 -7.90 -3.62
C ASN A 81 1.72 -6.80 -4.62
N MET A 82 2.19 -5.66 -4.12
CA MET A 82 2.62 -4.55 -4.97
C MET A 82 3.92 -4.87 -5.72
N ALA A 83 4.86 -5.58 -5.11
CA ALA A 83 6.05 -6.07 -5.81
C ALA A 83 5.69 -7.05 -6.94
N LEU A 84 4.71 -7.93 -6.71
CA LEU A 84 4.18 -8.83 -7.74
C LEU A 84 3.46 -8.06 -8.85
N LEU A 85 2.73 -6.99 -8.51
CA LEU A 85 2.08 -6.14 -9.50
C LEU A 85 3.11 -5.39 -10.37
N THR A 86 4.21 -4.91 -9.79
CA THR A 86 5.33 -4.32 -10.56
C THR A 86 5.98 -5.35 -11.47
N GLU A 87 6.20 -6.57 -10.98
CA GLU A 87 6.71 -7.68 -11.80
C GLU A 87 5.78 -7.99 -12.98
N ALA A 88 4.47 -8.09 -12.72
CA ALA A 88 3.46 -8.34 -13.73
C ALA A 88 3.32 -7.18 -14.72
N MET A 89 3.55 -5.93 -14.31
CA MET A 89 3.60 -4.80 -15.25
C MET A 89 4.76 -4.95 -16.24
N ILE A 90 5.92 -5.42 -15.78
CA ILE A 90 7.14 -5.54 -16.61
C ILE A 90 7.07 -6.76 -17.52
N LEU A 91 6.73 -7.92 -16.96
CA LEU A 91 6.82 -9.21 -17.63
C LEU A 91 5.48 -9.71 -18.18
N GLY A 92 4.38 -9.13 -17.71
CA GLY A 92 3.03 -9.61 -17.98
C GLY A 92 2.34 -8.96 -19.18
N ASP A 93 1.03 -9.13 -19.21
CA ASP A 93 0.17 -8.74 -20.30
C ASP A 93 -0.29 -7.27 -20.24
N ARG A 94 -1.20 -6.90 -21.14
CA ARG A 94 -1.80 -5.56 -21.16
C ARG A 94 -2.62 -5.30 -19.89
N GLN A 95 -3.34 -6.30 -19.38
CA GLN A 95 -4.20 -6.12 -18.22
C GLN A 95 -3.39 -5.76 -16.96
N SER A 96 -2.24 -6.41 -16.80
CA SER A 96 -1.32 -6.18 -15.68
C SER A 96 -0.73 -4.77 -15.73
N ARG A 97 -0.30 -4.33 -16.93
CA ARG A 97 0.15 -2.96 -17.18
C ARG A 97 -0.93 -1.93 -16.88
N ASP A 98 -2.13 -2.12 -17.41
CA ASP A 98 -3.24 -1.19 -17.19
C ASP A 98 -3.61 -1.09 -15.70
N LEU A 99 -3.55 -2.21 -14.95
CA LEU A 99 -3.81 -2.20 -13.52
C LEU A 99 -2.74 -1.41 -12.76
N HIS A 100 -1.47 -1.69 -13.05
CA HIS A 100 -0.35 -0.98 -12.47
C HIS A 100 -0.40 0.52 -12.79
N ASP A 101 -0.60 0.91 -14.05
CA ASP A 101 -0.63 2.30 -14.48
C ASP A 101 -1.77 3.09 -13.83
N ARG A 102 -2.95 2.48 -13.67
CA ARG A 102 -4.06 3.09 -12.92
C ARG A 102 -3.71 3.33 -11.46
N LEU A 103 -3.00 2.39 -10.82
CA LEU A 103 -2.57 2.55 -9.44
C LEU A 103 -1.46 3.60 -9.34
N ALA A 104 -0.47 3.56 -10.21
CA ALA A 104 0.60 4.56 -10.30
C ALA A 104 0.03 5.97 -10.49
N ALA A 105 -0.97 6.15 -11.36
CA ALA A 105 -1.64 7.43 -11.57
C ALA A 105 -2.36 7.94 -10.30
N ARG A 106 -2.97 7.04 -9.53
CA ARG A 106 -3.60 7.39 -8.23
C ARG A 106 -2.56 7.73 -7.16
N CYS A 107 -1.37 7.14 -7.26
CA CYS A 107 -0.28 7.31 -6.31
C CYS A 107 0.80 8.29 -6.79
N ALA A 108 0.55 9.07 -7.85
CA ALA A 108 1.52 9.98 -8.47
C ALA A 108 1.90 11.20 -7.59
N GLY A 109 1.19 11.43 -6.48
CA GLY A 109 1.54 12.43 -5.49
C GLY A 109 0.63 12.36 -4.27
N PRO A 110 1.07 12.84 -3.09
CA PRO A 110 0.24 12.79 -1.89
C PRO A 110 -1.05 13.60 -2.10
N ALA A 111 -2.16 13.08 -1.60
CA ALA A 111 -3.43 13.81 -1.57
C ALA A 111 -3.18 15.18 -0.91
N LYS A 112 -3.31 16.27 -1.68
CA LYS A 112 -3.34 17.61 -1.10
C LYS A 112 -4.48 17.63 -0.07
N PRO A 113 -4.29 18.23 1.13
CA PRO A 113 -5.41 18.50 2.02
C PRO A 113 -6.48 19.24 1.23
N GLN A 114 -7.71 18.71 1.18
CA GLN A 114 -8.83 19.48 0.68
C GLN A 114 -9.10 20.61 1.68
N PRO A 115 -9.31 21.85 1.20
CA PRO A 115 -9.57 23.00 2.06
C PRO A 115 -10.85 22.85 2.88
#